data_AF-A0A2D4SKV4-F1
#
_entry.id   AF-A0A2D4SKV4-F1
#
_cell.length_a   1.000
_cell.length_b   1.000
_cell.length_c   1.000
_cell.angle_alpha   90.00
_cell.angle_beta   90.00
_cell.angle_gamma   90.00
#
_symmetry.space_group_name_H-M   'P 1'
#
loop_
_entity.id
_entity.type
_entity.pdbx_description
1 polymer ?
#
loop_
_entity_poly.entity_id
_entity_poly.type
_entity_poly.pdbx_seq_one_letter_code
_entity_poly.pdbx_strand_id
1 'polypeptide(L)'
;MINTTIKYFFGCAFCSLVGIWGCGNKESEENVSQKSVHIEASKDSSFWVNRLVRPEKLSPFVQDLGWQSYYNRNFQDTIRNASGVSLARYHLEHSALYRQALLMHSNATKMLYTEYKSDEDPVQHQYFLAVAYITLGEYEKGQNLLDSLPEEPILQGAVSQWKSWISTDKKSPPEFSGFSFSDENSTVNSPPTWNENTYAFSLSNGSFYEPSEGTTFWLLARWHEKQARDLLKDLSYSKDVIEQWLSPWRLPFESSFSPAPSKKILSLTDDWLLFGFYLDTADLAFASAIPNGAGASLKEFSKDSLLAQEIEKCISDSKLNTECLVDASMALEERMRSFNKEQTKDIPVEQLNAELLYEIFPSFARYSLLRMGAFFALHNDQSRDSGILQIMIREASGPIRDPVFLTFFSAWDAGNGATLRAQDLVHEMSSEFSPLQNARVPLDFLHIRLGRNAVPSGASH
;
A
#
# COMPACT_ATOMS: atom_id res chain seq x y z
N MET A 1 -19.22 18.00 -44.03
CA MET A 1 -19.05 17.90 -42.57
C MET A 1 -17.77 17.13 -42.33
N ILE A 2 -16.92 17.60 -41.42
CA ILE A 2 -15.52 17.16 -41.34
C ILE A 2 -15.43 15.92 -40.44
N ASN A 3 -15.01 14.79 -41.01
CA ASN A 3 -14.53 13.63 -40.26
C ASN A 3 -13.06 13.87 -39.88
N THR A 4 -12.73 13.79 -38.59
CA THR A 4 -11.35 13.86 -38.12
C THR A 4 -10.98 12.56 -37.40
N THR A 5 -10.45 11.62 -38.16
CA THR A 5 -9.81 10.40 -37.62
C THR A 5 -8.36 10.73 -37.27
N ILE A 6 -8.00 10.76 -35.98
CA ILE A 6 -6.60 10.91 -35.56
C ILE A 6 -6.01 9.53 -35.28
N LYS A 7 -5.10 9.09 -36.15
CA LYS A 7 -4.18 7.97 -35.89
C LYS A 7 -2.87 8.56 -35.37
N TYR A 8 -2.37 8.08 -34.24
CA TYR A 8 -0.98 8.33 -33.85
C TYR A 8 -0.09 7.18 -34.32
N PHE A 9 0.88 7.53 -35.15
CA PHE A 9 2.01 6.69 -35.57
C PHE A 9 3.20 7.07 -34.69
N PHE A 10 3.92 6.08 -34.14
CA PHE A 10 5.31 6.27 -33.72
C PHE A 10 6.22 5.51 -34.67
N GLY A 11 7.11 6.24 -35.34
CA GLY A 11 8.07 5.70 -36.30
C GLY A 11 9.40 5.37 -35.63
N CYS A 12 9.96 4.21 -35.97
CA CYS A 12 11.33 3.84 -35.60
C CYS A 12 12.38 4.62 -36.42
N ALA A 13 13.58 4.69 -35.82
CA ALA A 13 14.91 4.56 -36.43
C ALA A 13 15.86 5.74 -36.22
N PHE A 14 16.99 5.49 -35.53
CA PHE A 14 18.32 5.63 -36.15
C PHE A 14 19.37 4.81 -35.39
N CYS A 15 20.27 4.13 -36.13
CA CYS A 15 21.41 3.40 -35.59
C CYS A 15 22.70 4.23 -35.70
N SER A 16 23.72 3.97 -34.85
CA SER A 16 25.07 3.47 -35.27
C SER A 16 26.23 3.75 -34.29
N LEU A 17 26.80 2.67 -33.74
CA LEU A 17 28.23 2.31 -33.68
C LEU A 17 29.34 3.37 -33.40
N VAL A 18 29.89 3.35 -32.17
CA VAL A 18 31.34 3.35 -31.76
C VAL A 18 31.44 2.76 -30.32
N GLY A 19 32.47 2.05 -29.83
CA GLY A 19 33.57 1.34 -30.50
C GLY A 19 34.87 1.10 -29.67
N ILE A 20 35.17 -0.19 -29.39
CA ILE A 20 36.51 -0.84 -29.37
C ILE A 20 37.41 -0.84 -28.08
N TRP A 21 37.84 -2.07 -27.72
CA TRP A 21 38.99 -2.54 -26.89
C TRP A 21 38.90 -2.75 -25.36
N GLY A 22 39.38 -3.94 -24.95
CA GLY A 22 39.60 -4.40 -23.58
C GLY A 22 39.89 -5.91 -23.56
N CYS A 23 41.16 -6.32 -23.63
CA CYS A 23 41.56 -7.74 -23.71
C CYS A 23 41.85 -8.35 -22.33
N GLY A 24 41.28 -9.54 -22.09
CA GLY A 24 41.96 -10.63 -21.39
C GLY A 24 41.91 -10.66 -19.87
N ASN A 25 41.14 -11.62 -19.34
CA ASN A 25 41.75 -12.70 -18.55
C ASN A 25 40.92 -13.98 -18.68
N LYS A 26 41.61 -15.13 -18.73
CA LYS A 26 40.98 -16.45 -18.62
C LYS A 26 41.06 -16.88 -17.16
N GLU A 27 39.94 -16.84 -16.46
CA GLU A 27 39.75 -17.63 -15.24
C GLU A 27 38.78 -18.77 -15.53
N SER A 28 38.98 -19.86 -14.80
CA SER A 28 38.40 -21.17 -15.09
C SER A 28 36.90 -21.21 -14.86
N GLU A 29 36.16 -21.75 -15.85
CA GLU A 29 34.77 -22.16 -15.70
C GLU A 29 34.65 -23.29 -14.67
N GLU A 30 34.53 -22.95 -13.39
CA GLU A 30 33.89 -23.88 -12.45
C GLU A 30 32.43 -24.01 -12.86
N ASN A 31 32.09 -25.23 -13.31
CA ASN A 31 30.75 -25.62 -13.70
C ASN A 31 29.84 -25.64 -12.46
N VAL A 32 29.35 -24.47 -12.06
CA VAL A 32 28.24 -24.35 -11.11
C VAL A 32 27.03 -24.98 -11.80
N SER A 33 26.78 -26.25 -11.47
CA SER A 33 25.60 -26.97 -11.90
C SER A 33 24.37 -26.25 -11.36
N GLN A 34 23.80 -25.37 -12.18
CA GLN A 34 22.44 -24.88 -12.01
C GLN A 34 21.53 -26.11 -12.02
N LYS A 35 21.16 -26.58 -10.81
CA LYS A 35 19.99 -27.43 -10.64
C LYS A 35 18.80 -26.63 -11.13
N SER A 36 18.40 -26.86 -12.38
CA SER A 36 17.13 -26.39 -12.91
C SER A 36 16.03 -26.95 -12.01
N VAL A 37 15.46 -26.08 -11.18
CA VAL A 37 14.38 -26.46 -10.27
C VAL A 37 13.16 -26.71 -11.13
N HIS A 38 12.90 -27.98 -11.44
CA HIS A 38 11.74 -28.41 -12.20
C HIS A 38 10.50 -28.32 -11.31
N ILE A 39 10.01 -27.10 -11.11
CA ILE A 39 8.68 -26.85 -10.59
C ILE A 39 7.70 -27.25 -11.69
N GLU A 40 6.67 -28.02 -11.34
CA GLU A 40 5.70 -28.51 -12.31
C GLU A 40 5.02 -27.33 -13.04
N ALA A 41 5.00 -27.38 -14.38
CA ALA A 41 4.34 -26.37 -15.21
C ALA A 41 2.82 -26.23 -14.93
N SER A 42 2.24 -27.17 -14.18
CA SER A 42 0.89 -27.11 -13.62
C SER A 42 0.69 -25.88 -12.73
N LYS A 43 1.64 -25.57 -11.83
CA LYS A 43 1.49 -24.49 -10.84
C LYS A 43 1.63 -23.09 -11.48
N ASP A 44 2.41 -22.95 -12.54
CA ASP A 44 2.49 -21.65 -13.26
C ASP A 44 1.16 -21.27 -13.91
N SER A 45 0.36 -22.25 -14.33
CA SER A 45 -0.97 -21.97 -14.91
C SER A 45 -2.00 -21.42 -13.92
N SER A 46 -1.73 -21.45 -12.59
CA SER A 46 -2.64 -20.95 -11.56
C SER A 46 -2.39 -19.49 -11.12
N PHE A 47 -1.52 -18.74 -11.79
CA PHE A 47 -1.34 -17.31 -11.54
C PHE A 47 -2.15 -16.45 -12.52
N TRP A 48 -2.73 -15.35 -12.05
CA TRP A 48 -3.58 -14.50 -12.92
C TRP A 48 -2.80 -13.93 -14.12
N VAL A 49 -1.53 -13.58 -13.92
CA VAL A 49 -0.60 -13.08 -14.95
C VAL A 49 -0.41 -14.06 -16.12
N ASN A 50 -0.67 -15.35 -15.88
CA ASN A 50 -0.55 -16.43 -16.85
C ASN A 50 -1.93 -16.89 -17.35
N ARG A 51 -2.96 -16.96 -16.49
CA ARG A 51 -4.35 -17.27 -16.89
C ARG A 51 -4.92 -16.27 -17.89
N LEU A 52 -4.59 -14.99 -17.72
CA LEU A 52 -5.14 -13.89 -18.50
C LEU A 52 -4.25 -13.51 -19.70
N VAL A 53 -3.22 -14.31 -20.03
CA VAL A 53 -2.30 -13.98 -21.12
C VAL A 53 -2.95 -14.01 -22.51
N ARG A 54 -3.99 -14.86 -22.69
CA ARG A 54 -4.68 -14.99 -23.98
C ARG A 54 -5.76 -13.88 -24.13
N PRO A 55 -5.86 -13.18 -25.28
CA PRO A 55 -6.79 -12.06 -25.45
C PRO A 55 -8.25 -12.37 -25.10
N GLU A 56 -8.73 -13.58 -25.40
CA GLU A 56 -10.10 -14.02 -25.08
C GLU A 56 -10.38 -14.14 -23.57
N LYS A 57 -9.34 -14.28 -22.74
CA LYS A 57 -9.45 -14.29 -21.26
C LYS A 57 -9.38 -12.89 -20.66
N LEU A 58 -8.60 -12.00 -21.29
CA LEU A 58 -8.41 -10.62 -20.85
C LEU A 58 -9.52 -9.67 -21.33
N SER A 59 -10.12 -9.95 -22.49
CA SER A 59 -11.16 -9.13 -23.14
C SER A 59 -12.31 -8.70 -22.22
N PRO A 60 -12.87 -9.55 -21.32
CA PRO A 60 -13.94 -9.13 -20.42
C PRO A 60 -13.55 -7.97 -19.50
N PHE A 61 -12.29 -7.92 -19.05
CA PHE A 61 -11.78 -6.87 -18.17
C PHE A 61 -11.41 -5.61 -18.96
N VAL A 62 -10.75 -5.77 -20.11
CA VAL A 62 -10.33 -4.63 -20.95
C VAL A 62 -11.52 -3.94 -21.63
N GLN A 63 -12.70 -4.56 -21.71
CA GLN A 63 -13.92 -3.96 -22.26
C GLN A 63 -14.86 -3.36 -21.19
N ASP A 64 -14.69 -3.70 -19.91
CA ASP A 64 -15.50 -3.16 -18.82
C ASP A 64 -15.01 -1.76 -18.41
N LEU A 65 -15.91 -0.77 -18.34
CA LEU A 65 -15.55 0.63 -18.05
C LEU A 65 -15.04 0.82 -16.62
N GLY A 66 -15.50 0.02 -15.66
CA GLY A 66 -14.99 0.03 -14.29
C GLY A 66 -13.55 -0.46 -14.23
N TRP A 67 -13.29 -1.61 -14.84
CA TRP A 67 -11.95 -2.19 -14.96
C TRP A 67 -10.98 -1.34 -15.78
N GLN A 68 -11.43 -0.74 -16.88
CA GLN A 68 -10.64 0.25 -17.63
C GLN A 68 -10.27 1.46 -16.77
N SER A 69 -11.23 2.02 -16.03
CA SER A 69 -10.99 3.17 -15.15
C SER A 69 -9.98 2.81 -14.05
N TYR A 70 -10.13 1.62 -13.45
CA TYR A 70 -9.23 1.09 -12.42
C TYR A 70 -7.81 0.86 -12.96
N TYR A 71 -7.68 0.19 -14.10
CA TYR A 71 -6.41 -0.04 -14.80
C TYR A 71 -5.69 1.27 -15.13
N ASN A 72 -6.43 2.25 -15.65
CA ASN A 72 -5.90 3.58 -15.98
C ASN A 72 -5.67 4.48 -14.75
N ARG A 73 -5.80 3.96 -13.51
CA ARG A 73 -5.64 4.70 -12.24
C ARG A 73 -6.59 5.89 -12.09
N ASN A 74 -7.66 5.93 -12.86
CA ASN A 74 -8.67 6.96 -12.75
C ASN A 74 -9.67 6.54 -11.67
N PHE A 75 -9.25 6.66 -10.41
CA PHE A 75 -10.04 6.23 -9.25
C PHE A 75 -11.35 7.02 -9.10
N GLN A 76 -11.42 8.26 -9.61
CA GLN A 76 -12.64 9.06 -9.62
C GLN A 76 -13.70 8.54 -10.59
N ASP A 77 -13.32 8.04 -11.77
CA ASP A 77 -14.25 7.39 -12.69
C ASP A 77 -14.48 5.93 -12.31
N THR A 78 -13.49 5.28 -11.68
CA THR A 78 -13.62 3.89 -11.19
C THR A 78 -14.81 3.73 -10.26
N ILE A 79 -14.95 4.55 -9.23
CA ILE A 79 -16.09 4.40 -8.31
C ILE A 79 -17.45 4.70 -8.96
N ARG A 80 -17.49 5.47 -10.05
CA ARG A 80 -18.73 5.74 -10.80
C ARG A 80 -19.10 4.61 -11.76
N ASN A 81 -18.09 3.95 -12.34
CA ASN A 81 -18.26 2.97 -13.42
C ASN A 81 -18.16 1.51 -12.95
N ALA A 82 -17.50 1.24 -11.83
CA ALA A 82 -17.33 -0.10 -11.27
C ALA A 82 -18.63 -0.63 -10.65
N SER A 83 -18.80 -1.95 -10.69
CA SER A 83 -19.94 -2.64 -10.09
C SER A 83 -19.54 -4.04 -9.61
N GLY A 84 -20.36 -4.65 -8.74
CA GLY A 84 -20.09 -5.99 -8.23
C GLY A 84 -18.72 -6.10 -7.55
N VAL A 85 -17.89 -7.05 -8.03
CA VAL A 85 -16.59 -7.36 -7.43
C VAL A 85 -15.58 -6.21 -7.57
N SER A 86 -15.53 -5.52 -8.70
CA SER A 86 -14.56 -4.43 -8.92
C SER A 86 -14.83 -3.24 -7.98
N LEU A 87 -16.10 -2.92 -7.73
CA LEU A 87 -16.49 -1.89 -6.76
C LEU A 87 -16.20 -2.32 -5.32
N ALA A 88 -16.48 -3.57 -4.96
CA ALA A 88 -16.16 -4.10 -3.63
C ALA A 88 -14.65 -4.08 -3.35
N ARG A 89 -13.83 -4.47 -4.33
CA ARG A 89 -12.37 -4.40 -4.26
C ARG A 89 -11.85 -2.97 -4.17
N TYR A 90 -12.37 -2.06 -4.99
CA TYR A 90 -12.06 -0.62 -4.89
C TYR A 90 -12.26 -0.10 -3.46
N HIS A 91 -13.39 -0.45 -2.83
CA HIS A 91 -13.64 -0.06 -1.44
C HIS A 91 -12.65 -0.70 -0.46
N LEU A 92 -12.31 -1.98 -0.58
CA LEU A 92 -11.29 -2.60 0.30
C LEU A 92 -9.90 -1.97 0.15
N GLU A 93 -9.49 -1.62 -1.07
CA GLU A 93 -8.21 -0.95 -1.31
C GLU A 93 -8.19 0.47 -0.74
N HIS A 94 -9.27 1.24 -0.87
CA HIS A 94 -9.37 2.54 -0.21
C HIS A 94 -9.43 2.42 1.32
N SER A 95 -10.07 1.36 1.82
CA SER A 95 -10.10 1.03 3.25
C SER A 95 -8.71 0.68 3.80
N ALA A 96 -7.86 0.04 3.00
CA ALA A 96 -6.45 -0.17 3.32
C ALA A 96 -5.62 1.12 3.19
N LEU A 97 -5.80 1.87 2.10
CA LEU A 97 -5.11 3.15 1.83
C LEU A 97 -5.27 4.14 2.99
N TYR A 98 -6.50 4.37 3.46
CA TYR A 98 -6.74 5.32 4.54
C TYR A 98 -6.24 4.83 5.90
N ARG A 99 -6.11 3.51 6.13
CA ARG A 99 -5.36 3.01 7.29
C ARG A 99 -3.88 3.36 7.20
N GLN A 100 -3.26 3.14 6.04
CA GLN A 100 -1.84 3.47 5.87
C GLN A 100 -1.59 4.98 5.95
N ALA A 101 -2.52 5.80 5.45
CA ALA A 101 -2.49 7.25 5.61
C ALA A 101 -2.57 7.67 7.10
N LEU A 102 -3.43 7.02 7.90
CA LEU A 102 -3.53 7.22 9.34
C LEU A 102 -2.27 6.75 10.09
N LEU A 103 -1.68 5.62 9.71
CA LEU A 103 -0.42 5.13 10.28
C LEU A 103 0.72 6.13 10.07
N MET A 104 0.84 6.63 8.83
CA MET A 104 1.80 7.65 8.45
C MET A 104 1.58 8.97 9.19
N HIS A 105 0.35 9.47 9.20
CA HIS A 105 -0.04 10.68 9.92
C HIS A 105 0.30 10.57 11.41
N SER A 106 0.05 9.40 12.02
CA SER A 106 0.36 9.14 13.43
C SER A 106 1.86 9.09 13.71
N ASN A 107 2.64 8.42 12.85
CA ASN A 107 4.11 8.39 12.96
C ASN A 107 4.71 9.81 12.85
N ALA A 108 4.28 10.57 11.84
CA ALA A 108 4.72 11.95 11.64
C ALA A 108 4.31 12.87 12.79
N THR A 109 3.06 12.78 13.26
CA THR A 109 2.51 13.54 14.39
C THR A 109 3.26 13.23 15.70
N LYS A 110 3.55 11.95 15.97
CA LYS A 110 4.34 11.51 17.12
C LYS A 110 5.71 12.19 17.09
N MET A 111 6.47 12.03 16.01
CA MET A 111 7.83 12.58 15.91
C MET A 111 7.84 14.12 15.96
N LEU A 112 6.85 14.77 15.32
CA LEU A 112 6.68 16.22 15.33
C LEU A 112 6.54 16.81 16.75
N TYR A 113 5.74 16.19 17.62
CA TYR A 113 5.46 16.70 18.97
C TYR A 113 6.30 16.05 20.08
N THR A 114 7.16 15.08 19.77
CA THR A 114 8.09 14.48 20.76
C THR A 114 9.55 14.83 20.48
N GLU A 115 10.06 14.55 19.28
CA GLU A 115 11.47 14.73 18.94
C GLU A 115 11.76 16.15 18.46
N TYR A 116 10.81 16.74 17.72
CA TYR A 116 10.93 18.07 17.13
C TYR A 116 9.96 19.07 17.76
N LYS A 117 9.58 18.87 19.03
CA LYS A 117 8.70 19.75 19.78
C LYS A 117 9.21 21.20 19.77
N SER A 118 8.30 22.16 19.63
CA SER A 118 8.56 23.59 19.82
C SER A 118 7.99 24.07 21.16
N ASP A 119 8.62 25.07 21.78
CA ASP A 119 8.03 25.80 22.92
C ASP A 119 6.85 26.70 22.48
N GLU A 120 6.73 26.96 21.18
CA GLU A 120 5.59 27.66 20.57
C GLU A 120 4.38 26.73 20.28
N ASP A 121 4.50 25.41 20.52
CA ASP A 121 3.42 24.47 20.21
C ASP A 121 2.19 24.70 21.12
N PRO A 122 1.01 25.03 20.57
CA PRO A 122 -0.17 25.34 21.36
C PRO A 122 -0.65 24.09 22.10
N VAL A 123 -1.16 24.21 23.33
CA VAL A 123 -1.43 23.06 24.23
C VAL A 123 -2.31 21.97 23.59
N GLN A 124 -3.18 22.38 22.66
CA GLN A 124 -4.03 21.51 21.84
C GLN A 124 -3.27 20.46 21.02
N HIS A 125 -1.96 20.63 20.74
CA HIS A 125 -1.12 19.60 20.10
C HIS A 125 -1.13 18.25 20.86
N GLN A 126 -1.33 18.29 22.19
CA GLN A 126 -1.39 17.10 23.03
C GLN A 126 -2.54 16.16 22.65
N TYR A 127 -3.66 16.68 22.16
CA TYR A 127 -4.77 15.87 21.65
C TYR A 127 -4.37 15.08 20.40
N PHE A 128 -3.77 15.73 19.41
CA PHE A 128 -3.31 15.08 18.18
C PHE A 128 -2.21 14.04 18.46
N LEU A 129 -1.28 14.35 19.36
CA LEU A 129 -0.28 13.41 19.85
C LEU A 129 -0.90 12.21 20.59
N ALA A 130 -1.98 12.43 21.36
CA ALA A 130 -2.70 11.34 22.02
C ALA A 130 -3.37 10.40 21.00
N VAL A 131 -4.06 10.94 20.00
CA VAL A 131 -4.67 10.16 18.90
C VAL A 131 -3.62 9.36 18.13
N ALA A 132 -2.46 9.97 17.86
CA ALA A 132 -1.32 9.28 17.25
C ALA A 132 -0.82 8.11 18.11
N TYR A 133 -0.61 8.30 19.42
CA TYR A 133 -0.22 7.22 20.32
C TYR A 133 -1.26 6.09 20.38
N ILE A 134 -2.56 6.42 20.49
CA ILE A 134 -3.64 5.43 20.51
C ILE A 134 -3.63 4.60 19.22
N THR A 135 -3.52 5.26 18.06
CA THR A 135 -3.45 4.61 16.75
C THR A 135 -2.26 3.64 16.64
N LEU A 136 -1.12 4.02 17.21
CA LEU A 136 0.10 3.20 17.27
C LEU A 136 0.04 2.10 18.34
N GLY A 137 -1.09 1.94 19.04
CA GLY A 137 -1.29 0.94 20.10
C GLY A 137 -0.69 1.33 21.46
N GLU A 138 -0.11 2.53 21.58
CA GLU A 138 0.48 3.07 22.82
C GLU A 138 -0.60 3.68 23.74
N TYR A 139 -1.66 2.90 24.02
CA TYR A 139 -2.89 3.36 24.68
C TYR A 139 -2.68 4.14 25.99
N GLU A 140 -1.74 3.71 26.82
CA GLU A 140 -1.47 4.35 28.13
C GLU A 140 -0.95 5.78 27.95
N LYS A 141 -0.03 6.00 27.00
CA LYS A 141 0.49 7.35 26.70
C LYS A 141 -0.60 8.25 26.13
N GLY A 142 -1.43 7.71 25.26
CA GLY A 142 -2.60 8.41 24.72
C GLY A 142 -3.60 8.82 25.80
N GLN A 143 -4.01 7.87 26.65
CA GLN A 143 -4.94 8.13 27.75
C GLN A 143 -4.39 9.19 28.71
N ASN A 144 -3.12 9.08 29.13
CA ASN A 144 -2.48 10.05 30.01
C ASN A 144 -2.48 11.47 29.43
N LEU A 145 -2.24 11.63 28.12
CA LEU A 145 -2.32 12.93 27.45
C LEU A 145 -3.75 13.49 27.40
N LEU A 146 -4.74 12.65 27.07
CA LEU A 146 -6.15 13.06 27.08
C LEU A 146 -6.62 13.45 28.50
N ASP A 147 -6.09 12.83 29.55
CA ASP A 147 -6.38 13.16 30.94
C ASP A 147 -5.65 14.40 31.46
N SER A 148 -4.49 14.76 30.89
CA SER A 148 -3.78 16.00 31.21
C SER A 148 -4.25 17.23 30.42
N LEU A 149 -5.03 17.04 29.34
CA LEU A 149 -5.46 18.14 28.47
C LEU A 149 -6.41 19.09 29.23
N PRO A 150 -6.21 20.43 29.16
CA PRO A 150 -7.16 21.38 29.71
C PRO A 150 -8.53 21.31 29.00
N GLU A 151 -9.56 21.91 29.61
CA GLU A 151 -10.89 22.01 28.99
C GLU A 151 -10.86 22.92 27.75
N GLU A 152 -10.83 22.31 26.57
CA GLU A 152 -10.79 22.97 25.27
C GLU A 152 -12.12 22.77 24.54
N PRO A 153 -13.02 23.78 24.47
CA PRO A 153 -14.38 23.60 23.95
C PRO A 153 -14.46 23.04 22.53
N ILE A 154 -13.49 23.37 21.68
CA ILE A 154 -13.38 22.89 20.29
C ILE A 154 -13.04 21.38 20.23
N LEU A 155 -12.31 20.86 21.21
CA LEU A 155 -11.85 19.47 21.26
C LEU A 155 -12.66 18.59 22.21
N GLN A 156 -13.45 19.17 23.12
CA GLN A 156 -14.16 18.46 24.20
C GLN A 156 -14.99 17.26 23.69
N GLY A 157 -15.69 17.42 22.56
CA GLY A 157 -16.46 16.34 21.94
C GLY A 157 -15.60 15.19 21.41
N ALA A 158 -14.45 15.49 20.79
CA ALA A 158 -13.53 14.48 20.25
C ALA A 158 -12.76 13.75 21.37
N VAL A 159 -12.28 14.50 22.37
CA VAL A 159 -11.62 13.97 23.57
C VAL A 159 -12.56 13.01 24.32
N SER A 160 -13.82 13.40 24.51
CA SER A 160 -14.81 12.57 25.21
C SER A 160 -15.06 11.24 24.50
N GLN A 161 -15.10 11.24 23.17
CA GLN A 161 -15.30 10.03 22.38
C GLN A 161 -14.09 9.07 22.47
N TRP A 162 -12.86 9.58 22.36
CA TRP A 162 -11.65 8.77 22.52
C TRP A 162 -11.54 8.17 23.93
N LYS A 163 -11.76 8.97 24.99
CA LYS A 163 -11.79 8.47 26.38
C LYS A 163 -12.87 7.41 26.59
N SER A 164 -14.07 7.65 26.08
CA SER A 164 -15.19 6.70 26.14
C SER A 164 -14.79 5.36 25.52
N TRP A 165 -14.26 5.36 24.30
CA TRP A 165 -13.83 4.13 23.65
C TRP A 165 -12.72 3.39 24.42
N ILE A 166 -11.68 4.09 24.91
CA ILE A 166 -10.58 3.47 25.67
C ILE A 166 -11.12 2.75 26.93
N SER A 167 -12.17 3.29 27.55
CA SER A 167 -12.81 2.70 28.74
C SER A 167 -13.69 1.47 28.49
N THR A 168 -14.03 1.12 27.24
CA THR A 168 -14.90 -0.03 26.89
C THR A 168 -14.13 -1.34 26.64
N ASP A 169 -13.01 -1.54 27.34
CA ASP A 169 -12.01 -2.60 27.10
C ASP A 169 -11.41 -2.65 25.68
N LYS A 170 -11.78 -1.72 24.77
CA LYS A 170 -11.34 -1.67 23.36
C LYS A 170 -11.70 -2.94 22.56
N LYS A 171 -12.77 -3.63 22.95
CA LYS A 171 -13.23 -4.90 22.33
C LYS A 171 -14.01 -4.72 21.02
N SER A 172 -14.38 -3.48 20.68
CA SER A 172 -15.03 -3.11 19.42
C SER A 172 -14.25 -2.01 18.72
N PRO A 173 -14.38 -1.88 17.39
CA PRO A 173 -13.91 -0.70 16.67
C PRO A 173 -14.48 0.59 17.30
N PRO A 174 -13.71 1.70 17.39
CA PRO A 174 -14.28 2.98 17.79
C PRO A 174 -15.25 3.51 16.74
N GLU A 175 -16.41 3.96 17.21
CA GLU A 175 -17.41 4.69 16.43
C GLU A 175 -17.37 6.16 16.84
N PHE A 176 -17.30 7.05 15.84
CA PHE A 176 -17.10 8.49 16.06
C PHE A 176 -18.11 9.33 15.27
N SER A 177 -18.46 10.49 15.81
CA SER A 177 -19.37 11.47 15.20
C SER A 177 -18.86 12.91 15.39
N GLY A 178 -19.30 13.83 14.54
CA GLY A 178 -18.93 15.26 14.60
C GLY A 178 -17.52 15.59 14.08
N PHE A 179 -16.89 14.71 13.31
CA PHE A 179 -15.61 14.95 12.61
C PHE A 179 -15.86 15.50 11.20
N SER A 180 -14.81 15.98 10.51
CA SER A 180 -14.89 16.64 9.19
C SER A 180 -15.15 15.70 8.01
N PHE A 181 -16.35 15.11 8.02
CA PHE A 181 -16.79 14.07 7.13
C PHE A 181 -18.31 14.20 7.00
N SER A 182 -18.82 14.43 5.79
CA SER A 182 -20.25 14.44 5.51
C SER A 182 -20.65 13.15 4.81
N ASP A 183 -21.42 12.30 5.51
CA ASP A 183 -22.02 11.09 4.96
C ASP A 183 -23.46 11.30 4.46
N GLU A 184 -24.11 12.42 4.81
CA GLU A 184 -25.52 12.73 4.51
C GLU A 184 -25.91 12.56 3.03
N ASN A 185 -24.96 12.77 2.11
CA ASN A 185 -25.14 12.58 0.66
C ASN A 185 -24.23 11.48 0.07
N SER A 186 -23.56 10.70 0.93
CA SER A 186 -22.66 9.62 0.48
C SER A 186 -23.45 8.42 -0.04
N THR A 187 -22.92 7.78 -1.08
CA THR A 187 -23.47 6.54 -1.65
C THR A 187 -22.34 5.58 -1.96
N VAL A 188 -22.65 4.32 -2.28
CA VAL A 188 -21.62 3.34 -2.68
C VAL A 188 -20.79 3.81 -3.90
N ASN A 189 -21.36 4.64 -4.79
CA ASN A 189 -20.67 5.22 -5.95
C ASN A 189 -20.22 6.68 -5.75
N SER A 190 -20.44 7.26 -4.57
CA SER A 190 -20.07 8.65 -4.23
C SER A 190 -19.54 8.70 -2.78
N PRO A 191 -18.20 8.62 -2.58
CA PRO A 191 -17.63 8.69 -1.25
C PRO A 191 -18.00 9.98 -0.50
N PRO A 192 -18.03 9.92 0.85
CA PRO A 192 -18.09 11.09 1.71
C PRO A 192 -17.02 12.12 1.34
N THR A 193 -17.40 13.40 1.32
CA THR A 193 -16.44 14.48 1.11
C THR A 193 -15.73 14.81 2.41
N TRP A 194 -14.40 14.95 2.33
CA TRP A 194 -13.59 15.53 3.41
C TRP A 194 -13.87 17.04 3.47
N ASN A 195 -14.18 17.56 4.65
CA ASN A 195 -14.26 19.01 4.88
C ASN A 195 -12.89 19.51 5.35
N GLU A 196 -12.24 20.35 4.56
CA GLU A 196 -10.93 20.91 4.93
C GLU A 196 -11.04 21.82 6.17
N ASN A 197 -9.98 21.84 6.99
CA ASN A 197 -9.80 22.69 8.18
C ASN A 197 -10.91 22.60 9.26
N THR A 198 -11.05 21.44 9.91
CA THR A 198 -11.87 21.27 11.14
C THR A 198 -11.44 22.17 12.29
N TYR A 199 -10.12 22.38 12.41
CA TYR A 199 -9.49 22.94 13.59
C TYR A 199 -8.53 24.06 13.18
N ALA A 200 -8.78 25.25 13.72
CA ALA A 200 -7.89 26.40 13.63
C ALA A 200 -7.74 27.00 15.02
N PHE A 201 -6.51 27.10 15.51
CA PHE A 201 -6.19 27.64 16.83
C PHE A 201 -5.39 28.93 16.69
N SER A 202 -5.82 29.99 17.37
CA SER A 202 -5.08 31.26 17.42
C SER A 202 -3.82 31.12 18.25
N LEU A 203 -2.67 31.45 17.67
CA LEU A 203 -1.39 31.53 18.37
C LEU A 203 -1.22 32.92 19.02
N SER A 204 -0.34 32.99 20.03
CA SER A 204 -0.07 34.22 20.81
C SER A 204 0.48 35.39 19.99
N ASN A 205 1.06 35.10 18.82
CA ASN A 205 1.58 36.08 17.85
C ASN A 205 0.51 36.58 16.85
N GLY A 206 -0.73 36.10 16.95
CA GLY A 206 -1.84 36.48 16.05
C GLY A 206 -1.92 35.69 14.74
N SER A 207 -1.05 34.70 14.50
CA SER A 207 -1.23 33.74 13.39
C SER A 207 -2.12 32.57 13.83
N PHE A 208 -2.55 31.74 12.86
CA PHE A 208 -3.32 30.53 13.13
C PHE A 208 -2.47 29.27 12.97
N TYR A 209 -2.82 28.24 13.72
CA TYR A 209 -2.30 26.88 13.60
C TYR A 209 -3.45 25.95 13.21
N GLU A 210 -3.33 25.31 12.05
CA GLU A 210 -4.33 24.43 11.45
C GLU A 210 -3.78 22.98 11.40
N PRO A 211 -3.95 22.19 12.48
CA PRO A 211 -3.59 20.77 12.48
C PRO A 211 -4.58 19.93 11.68
N SER A 212 -4.08 18.92 10.97
CA SER A 212 -4.96 17.89 10.40
C SER A 212 -5.26 16.79 11.42
N GLU A 213 -6.51 16.30 11.38
CA GLU A 213 -7.00 15.31 12.33
C GLU A 213 -6.94 13.88 11.79
N GLY A 214 -6.31 12.97 12.54
CA GLY A 214 -6.15 11.57 12.16
C GLY A 214 -7.45 10.77 12.13
N THR A 215 -8.39 11.05 13.05
CA THR A 215 -9.64 10.29 13.21
C THR A 215 -10.50 10.23 11.93
N THR A 216 -10.43 11.25 11.07
CA THR A 216 -11.19 11.25 9.81
C THR A 216 -10.70 10.17 8.82
N PHE A 217 -9.41 9.81 8.83
CA PHE A 217 -8.89 8.69 8.04
C PHE A 217 -9.42 7.34 8.52
N TRP A 218 -9.58 7.18 9.85
CA TRP A 218 -10.24 6.02 10.43
C TRP A 218 -11.70 5.91 9.95
N LEU A 219 -12.45 7.02 10.03
CA LEU A 219 -13.84 7.08 9.58
C LEU A 219 -13.98 6.74 8.09
N LEU A 220 -13.15 7.31 7.22
CA LEU A 220 -13.09 6.96 5.80
C LEU A 220 -12.78 5.47 5.59
N ALA A 221 -11.75 4.94 6.27
CA ALA A 221 -11.39 3.53 6.18
C ALA A 221 -12.57 2.61 6.58
N ARG A 222 -13.29 2.96 7.66
CA ARG A 222 -14.45 2.20 8.15
C ARG A 222 -15.68 2.32 7.25
N TRP A 223 -15.95 3.50 6.68
CA TRP A 223 -17.01 3.67 5.68
C TRP A 223 -16.75 2.79 4.45
N HIS A 224 -15.53 2.83 3.91
CA HIS A 224 -15.14 1.97 2.79
C HIS A 224 -15.21 0.47 3.15
N GLU A 225 -14.76 0.05 4.35
CA GLU A 225 -14.89 -1.35 4.80
C GLU A 225 -16.36 -1.79 4.85
N LYS A 226 -17.25 -0.93 5.37
CA LYS A 226 -18.69 -1.20 5.43
C LYS A 226 -19.28 -1.35 4.02
N GLN A 227 -18.98 -0.44 3.10
CA GLN A 227 -19.50 -0.51 1.73
C GLN A 227 -19.02 -1.77 0.99
N ALA A 228 -17.76 -2.17 1.14
CA ALA A 228 -17.27 -3.46 0.67
C ALA A 228 -18.04 -4.64 1.31
N ARG A 229 -18.25 -4.60 2.63
CA ARG A 229 -18.94 -5.66 3.37
C ARG A 229 -20.38 -5.87 2.94
N ASP A 230 -21.10 -4.78 2.63
CA ASP A 230 -22.47 -4.83 2.12
C ASP A 230 -22.50 -5.41 0.70
N LEU A 231 -21.66 -4.92 -0.22
CA LEU A 231 -21.54 -5.46 -1.59
C LEU A 231 -21.19 -6.96 -1.60
N LEU A 232 -20.23 -7.38 -0.78
CA LEU A 232 -19.78 -8.78 -0.75
C LEU A 232 -20.81 -9.74 -0.16
N LYS A 233 -21.66 -9.26 0.75
CA LYS A 233 -22.79 -10.01 1.27
C LYS A 233 -23.81 -10.27 0.15
N ASP A 234 -24.13 -9.27 -0.65
CA ASP A 234 -25.09 -9.40 -1.76
C ASP A 234 -24.53 -10.30 -2.88
N LEU A 235 -23.20 -10.28 -3.09
CA LEU A 235 -22.48 -11.19 -3.98
C LEU A 235 -22.20 -12.58 -3.39
N SER A 236 -22.69 -12.89 -2.18
CA SER A 236 -22.51 -14.18 -1.48
C SER A 236 -21.05 -14.60 -1.22
N TYR A 237 -20.11 -13.65 -1.10
CA TYR A 237 -18.73 -13.92 -0.71
C TYR A 237 -18.59 -14.19 0.80
N SER A 238 -17.56 -14.95 1.19
CA SER A 238 -17.23 -15.14 2.61
C SER A 238 -16.76 -13.84 3.25
N LYS A 239 -17.07 -13.66 4.55
CA LYS A 239 -16.46 -12.60 5.37
C LYS A 239 -14.94 -12.71 5.42
N ASP A 240 -14.38 -13.92 5.26
CA ASP A 240 -12.94 -14.19 5.21
C ASP A 240 -12.21 -13.31 4.17
N VAL A 241 -12.87 -12.94 3.06
CA VAL A 241 -12.27 -12.11 2.00
C VAL A 241 -11.82 -10.76 2.56
N ILE A 242 -12.69 -10.11 3.34
CA ILE A 242 -12.44 -8.79 3.93
C ILE A 242 -11.30 -8.89 4.95
N GLU A 243 -11.35 -9.91 5.81
CA GLU A 243 -10.37 -10.06 6.88
C GLU A 243 -8.98 -10.45 6.33
N GLN A 244 -8.90 -11.31 5.30
CA GLN A 244 -7.63 -11.58 4.63
C GLN A 244 -7.09 -10.37 3.87
N TRP A 245 -7.95 -9.66 3.13
CA TRP A 245 -7.53 -8.52 2.31
C TRP A 245 -7.03 -7.35 3.16
N LEU A 246 -7.67 -7.10 4.31
CA LEU A 246 -7.32 -6.00 5.20
C LEU A 246 -6.26 -6.37 6.25
N SER A 247 -6.05 -7.65 6.59
CA SER A 247 -5.09 -8.07 7.62
C SER A 247 -3.68 -7.46 7.45
N PRO A 248 -3.05 -7.45 6.24
CA PRO A 248 -1.74 -6.84 6.04
C PRO A 248 -1.69 -5.33 6.32
N TRP A 249 -2.86 -4.68 6.32
CA TRP A 249 -3.02 -3.24 6.37
C TRP A 249 -3.73 -2.75 7.65
N ARG A 250 -3.99 -3.63 8.61
CA ARG A 250 -4.59 -3.27 9.90
C ARG A 250 -3.64 -2.37 10.69
N LEU A 251 -4.21 -1.40 11.38
CA LEU A 251 -3.47 -0.51 12.29
C LEU A 251 -3.09 -1.23 13.58
N PRO A 252 -1.99 -0.84 14.27
CA PRO A 252 -1.57 -1.48 15.52
C PRO A 252 -2.69 -1.55 16.57
N PHE A 253 -3.53 -0.51 16.68
CA PHE A 253 -4.64 -0.49 17.62
C PHE A 253 -5.81 -1.42 17.26
N GLU A 254 -5.96 -1.80 15.98
CA GLU A 254 -7.00 -2.74 15.53
C GLU A 254 -6.77 -4.18 16.04
N SER A 255 -5.57 -4.49 16.54
CA SER A 255 -5.23 -5.81 17.11
C SER A 255 -6.08 -6.22 18.32
N SER A 256 -6.71 -5.27 19.01
CA SER A 256 -7.56 -5.53 20.19
C SER A 256 -8.98 -6.01 19.88
N PHE A 257 -9.46 -5.77 18.64
CA PHE A 257 -10.84 -6.07 18.23
C PHE A 257 -10.98 -6.71 16.85
N SER A 258 -9.92 -6.76 16.04
CA SER A 258 -9.95 -7.47 14.76
C SER A 258 -9.96 -8.97 14.98
N PRO A 259 -10.74 -9.74 14.19
CA PRO A 259 -10.65 -11.19 14.22
C PRO A 259 -9.26 -11.64 13.76
N ALA A 260 -8.76 -12.75 14.29
CA ALA A 260 -7.61 -13.41 13.71
C ALA A 260 -7.92 -13.75 12.23
N PRO A 261 -7.04 -13.43 11.28
CA PRO A 261 -7.29 -13.66 9.87
C PRO A 261 -7.45 -15.14 9.59
N SER A 262 -8.41 -15.47 8.73
CA SER A 262 -8.67 -16.84 8.31
C SER A 262 -7.47 -17.36 7.53
N LYS A 263 -6.92 -18.52 7.91
CA LYS A 263 -5.83 -19.18 7.17
C LYS A 263 -6.30 -19.95 5.92
N LYS A 264 -7.60 -19.96 5.65
CA LYS A 264 -8.22 -20.71 4.58
C LYS A 264 -7.85 -20.12 3.22
N ILE A 265 -7.20 -20.88 2.34
CA ILE A 265 -7.04 -20.48 0.94
C ILE A 265 -8.43 -20.31 0.32
N LEU A 266 -8.73 -19.09 -0.16
CA LEU A 266 -10.04 -18.75 -0.71
C LEU A 266 -10.14 -19.14 -2.19
N SER A 267 -11.36 -19.34 -2.67
CA SER A 267 -11.64 -19.45 -4.10
C SER A 267 -12.15 -18.10 -4.58
N LEU A 268 -11.28 -17.33 -5.25
CA LEU A 268 -11.59 -16.01 -5.79
C LEU A 268 -11.46 -16.04 -7.31
N THR A 269 -12.27 -15.24 -8.00
CA THR A 269 -12.16 -15.06 -9.45
C THR A 269 -11.01 -14.14 -9.81
N ASP A 270 -10.65 -14.10 -11.10
CA ASP A 270 -9.60 -13.22 -11.61
C ASP A 270 -9.90 -11.72 -11.37
N ASP A 271 -11.17 -11.32 -11.18
CA ASP A 271 -11.57 -9.97 -10.73
C ASP A 271 -10.86 -9.53 -9.43
N TRP A 272 -10.55 -10.47 -8.53
CA TRP A 272 -9.83 -10.15 -7.29
C TRP A 272 -8.33 -9.99 -7.47
N LEU A 273 -7.76 -10.69 -8.45
CA LEU A 273 -6.32 -10.89 -8.56
C LEU A 273 -5.70 -10.03 -9.66
N LEU A 274 -6.41 -9.78 -10.75
CA LEU A 274 -5.98 -8.97 -11.89
C LEU A 274 -5.44 -7.61 -11.43
N PHE A 275 -4.20 -7.28 -11.83
CA PHE A 275 -3.49 -6.06 -11.42
C PHE A 275 -3.29 -5.88 -9.90
N GLY A 276 -3.59 -6.90 -9.09
CA GLY A 276 -3.24 -6.96 -7.68
C GLY A 276 -1.82 -7.47 -7.47
N PHE A 277 -1.31 -7.33 -6.25
CA PHE A 277 0.02 -7.84 -5.85
C PHE A 277 0.02 -9.30 -5.36
N TYR A 278 -1.15 -9.94 -5.33
CA TYR A 278 -1.29 -11.38 -5.10
C TYR A 278 -1.37 -12.08 -6.47
N LEU A 279 -0.54 -13.10 -6.72
CA LEU A 279 -0.55 -13.81 -8.01
C LEU A 279 -1.63 -14.90 -8.03
N ASP A 280 -1.92 -15.47 -6.86
CA ASP A 280 -3.06 -16.34 -6.59
C ASP A 280 -3.72 -16.06 -5.22
N THR A 281 -4.66 -16.91 -4.80
CA THR A 281 -5.35 -16.77 -3.51
C THR A 281 -4.59 -17.38 -2.31
N ALA A 282 -3.56 -18.18 -2.56
CA ALA A 282 -2.68 -18.68 -1.50
C ALA A 282 -1.69 -17.58 -1.06
N ASP A 283 -1.24 -16.73 -1.98
CA ASP A 283 -0.46 -15.52 -1.68
C ASP A 283 -1.22 -14.55 -0.76
N LEU A 284 -2.52 -14.36 -1.00
CA LEU A 284 -3.41 -13.56 -0.13
C LEU A 284 -3.52 -14.17 1.27
N ALA A 285 -3.75 -15.48 1.37
CA ALA A 285 -3.83 -16.18 2.65
C ALA A 285 -2.51 -16.09 3.42
N PHE A 286 -1.37 -16.29 2.74
CA PHE A 286 -0.03 -16.13 3.30
C PHE A 286 0.21 -14.71 3.84
N ALA A 287 -0.04 -13.68 3.03
CA ALA A 287 0.09 -12.28 3.46
C ALA A 287 -0.74 -11.97 4.69
N SER A 288 -2.00 -12.43 4.71
CA SER A 288 -2.89 -12.22 5.83
C SER A 288 -2.39 -12.87 7.13
N ALA A 289 -1.64 -13.97 7.04
CA ALA A 289 -1.11 -14.69 8.19
C ALA A 289 0.21 -14.11 8.75
N ILE A 290 1.03 -13.45 7.92
CA ILE A 290 2.35 -12.89 8.31
C ILE A 290 2.31 -12.08 9.62
N PRO A 291 1.35 -11.14 9.86
CA PRO A 291 1.30 -10.37 11.12
C PRO A 291 1.17 -11.20 12.40
N ASN A 292 0.72 -12.45 12.30
CA ASN A 292 0.55 -13.37 13.44
C ASN A 292 1.75 -14.31 13.63
N GLY A 293 2.82 -14.13 12.86
CA GLY A 293 4.07 -14.88 12.97
C GLY A 293 4.64 -15.22 11.59
N ALA A 294 5.50 -14.35 11.06
CA ALA A 294 6.06 -14.45 9.72
C ALA A 294 6.70 -15.82 9.44
N GLY A 295 7.68 -16.24 10.24
CA GLY A 295 8.38 -17.53 10.06
C GLY A 295 7.52 -18.79 10.28
N ALA A 296 6.40 -18.68 10.99
CA ALA A 296 5.42 -19.79 11.10
C ALA A 296 4.54 -19.87 9.85
N SER A 297 4.03 -18.72 9.41
CA SER A 297 3.21 -18.58 8.19
C SER A 297 3.98 -19.01 6.94
N LEU A 298 5.28 -18.70 6.85
CA LEU A 298 6.13 -19.12 5.73
C LEU A 298 6.16 -20.65 5.59
N LYS A 299 6.40 -21.38 6.69
CA LYS A 299 6.43 -22.86 6.71
C LYS A 299 5.06 -23.49 6.44
N GLU A 300 3.99 -22.78 6.76
CA GLU A 300 2.62 -23.23 6.52
C GLU A 300 2.24 -23.10 5.05
N PHE A 301 2.57 -21.96 4.42
CA PHE A 301 2.12 -21.63 3.06
C PHE A 301 3.14 -21.89 1.94
N SER A 302 4.41 -22.23 2.20
CA SER A 302 5.44 -22.40 1.15
C SER A 302 5.17 -23.53 0.13
N LYS A 303 4.24 -24.43 0.43
CA LYS A 303 3.77 -25.45 -0.52
C LYS A 303 2.73 -24.91 -1.49
N ASP A 304 1.87 -24.02 -1.00
CA ASP A 304 0.68 -23.53 -1.70
C ASP A 304 0.97 -22.19 -2.39
N SER A 305 1.38 -21.15 -1.65
CA SER A 305 1.75 -19.84 -2.18
C SER A 305 3.09 -19.90 -2.93
N LEU A 306 3.13 -19.32 -4.13
CA LEU A 306 4.38 -19.15 -4.87
C LEU A 306 5.31 -18.15 -4.17
N LEU A 307 4.76 -17.04 -3.68
CA LEU A 307 5.57 -16.00 -3.05
C LEU A 307 6.19 -16.50 -1.73
N ALA A 308 5.45 -17.28 -0.94
CA ALA A 308 6.01 -18.00 0.21
C ALA A 308 7.10 -19.00 -0.21
N GLN A 309 6.89 -19.75 -1.30
CA GLN A 309 7.87 -20.71 -1.81
C GLN A 309 9.19 -20.06 -2.23
N GLU A 310 9.14 -18.91 -2.92
CA GLU A 310 10.35 -18.18 -3.33
C GLU A 310 11.04 -17.49 -2.13
N ILE A 311 10.28 -16.94 -1.18
CA ILE A 311 10.82 -16.39 0.08
C ILE A 311 11.53 -17.47 0.91
N GLU A 312 10.97 -18.69 1.02
CA GLU A 312 11.55 -19.79 1.79
C GLU A 312 12.96 -20.17 1.30
N LYS A 313 13.18 -20.17 -0.02
CA LYS A 313 14.50 -20.44 -0.62
C LYS A 313 15.57 -19.40 -0.24
N CYS A 314 15.14 -18.19 0.11
CA CYS A 314 16.01 -17.09 0.49
C CYS A 314 16.12 -16.88 2.01
N ILE A 315 15.65 -17.82 2.82
CA ILE A 315 15.91 -17.81 4.27
C ILE A 315 17.27 -18.41 4.58
N SER A 316 18.12 -17.65 5.28
CA SER A 316 19.37 -18.11 5.89
C SER A 316 19.35 -17.73 7.37
N ASP A 317 19.69 -18.65 8.27
CA ASP A 317 19.68 -18.44 9.73
C ASP A 317 18.39 -17.80 10.29
N SER A 318 17.24 -18.24 9.76
CA SER A 318 15.89 -17.72 10.05
C SER A 318 15.64 -16.26 9.66
N LYS A 319 16.52 -15.67 8.83
CA LYS A 319 16.40 -14.33 8.27
C LYS A 319 16.28 -14.37 6.75
N LEU A 320 15.52 -13.44 6.18
CA LEU A 320 15.48 -13.20 4.75
C LEU A 320 16.81 -12.61 4.26
N ASN A 321 17.43 -13.25 3.27
CA ASN A 321 18.50 -12.67 2.46
C ASN A 321 17.86 -11.84 1.33
N THR A 322 18.09 -10.52 1.34
CA THR A 322 17.52 -9.58 0.36
C THR A 322 18.12 -9.72 -1.03
N GLU A 323 19.42 -10.00 -1.14
CA GLU A 323 20.10 -10.18 -2.43
C GLU A 323 19.53 -11.42 -3.16
N CYS A 324 19.41 -12.54 -2.44
CA CYS A 324 18.73 -13.74 -2.94
C CYS A 324 17.31 -13.44 -3.42
N LEU A 325 16.53 -12.65 -2.65
CA LEU A 325 15.16 -12.33 -3.04
C LEU A 325 15.10 -11.46 -4.30
N VAL A 326 16.03 -10.52 -4.45
CA VAL A 326 16.14 -9.69 -5.66
C VAL A 326 16.43 -10.57 -6.88
N ASP A 327 17.39 -11.48 -6.78
CA ASP A 327 17.70 -12.45 -7.85
C ASP A 327 16.51 -13.37 -8.16
N ALA A 328 15.85 -13.91 -7.12
CA ALA A 328 14.64 -14.72 -7.27
C ALA A 328 13.50 -13.94 -7.96
N SER A 329 13.36 -12.65 -7.67
CA SER A 329 12.34 -11.79 -8.29
C SER A 329 12.58 -11.55 -9.78
N MET A 330 13.83 -11.41 -10.20
CA MET A 330 14.21 -11.29 -11.61
C MET A 330 14.04 -12.63 -12.34
N ALA A 331 14.43 -13.74 -11.72
CA ALA A 331 14.21 -15.08 -12.25
C ALA A 331 12.71 -15.39 -12.40
N LEU A 332 11.87 -14.93 -11.46
CA LEU A 332 10.43 -15.07 -11.52
C LEU A 332 9.81 -14.24 -12.66
N GLU A 333 10.29 -13.00 -12.88
CA GLU A 333 9.90 -12.17 -14.03
C GLU A 333 10.15 -12.91 -15.35
N GLU A 334 11.38 -13.37 -15.58
CA GLU A 334 11.73 -14.05 -16.85
C GLU A 334 10.97 -15.36 -17.03
N ARG A 335 10.70 -16.09 -15.93
CA ARG A 335 9.86 -17.30 -15.97
C ARG A 335 8.44 -17.00 -16.45
N MET A 336 7.78 -15.97 -15.91
CA MET A 336 6.43 -15.58 -16.36
C MET A 336 6.44 -15.03 -17.79
N ARG A 337 7.46 -14.24 -18.14
CA ARG A 337 7.67 -13.71 -19.49
C ARG A 337 7.85 -14.83 -20.53
N SER A 338 8.62 -15.87 -20.19
CA SER A 338 8.82 -17.06 -21.03
C SER A 338 7.56 -17.92 -21.13
N PHE A 339 6.83 -18.13 -20.02
CA PHE A 339 5.53 -18.81 -20.02
C PHE A 339 4.53 -18.09 -20.93
N ASN A 340 4.42 -16.76 -20.80
CA ASN A 340 3.50 -15.95 -21.59
C ASN A 340 3.79 -16.04 -23.09
N LYS A 341 5.06 -15.94 -23.50
CA LYS A 341 5.48 -16.13 -24.91
C LYS A 341 5.08 -17.50 -25.47
N GLU A 342 5.23 -18.57 -24.69
CA GLU A 342 4.88 -19.93 -25.11
C GLU A 342 3.35 -20.13 -25.23
N GLN A 343 2.56 -19.50 -24.35
CA GLN A 343 1.09 -19.55 -24.38
C GLN A 343 0.44 -18.72 -25.49
N THR A 344 1.17 -17.79 -26.11
CA THR A 344 0.66 -16.88 -27.16
C THR A 344 1.35 -17.06 -28.51
N LYS A 345 2.25 -18.03 -28.66
CA LYS A 345 3.01 -18.28 -29.90
C LYS A 345 2.15 -18.58 -31.14
N ASP A 346 0.90 -19.02 -30.93
CA ASP A 346 -0.10 -19.29 -31.97
C ASP A 346 -0.88 -18.04 -32.40
N ILE A 347 -0.69 -16.91 -31.72
CA ILE A 347 -1.47 -15.68 -31.88
C ILE A 347 -0.62 -14.63 -32.64
N PRO A 348 -1.14 -14.01 -33.73
CA PRO A 348 -0.45 -12.93 -34.41
C PRO A 348 -0.16 -11.73 -33.49
N VAL A 349 1.02 -11.13 -33.61
CA VAL A 349 1.47 -10.03 -32.73
C VAL A 349 0.53 -8.83 -32.77
N GLU A 350 -0.13 -8.57 -33.91
CA GLU A 350 -1.11 -7.50 -34.09
C GLU A 350 -2.40 -7.72 -33.29
N GLN A 351 -2.65 -8.93 -32.80
CA GLN A 351 -3.78 -9.30 -31.94
C GLN A 351 -3.38 -9.35 -30.45
N LEU A 352 -2.10 -9.16 -30.14
CA LEU A 352 -1.56 -9.19 -28.79
C LEU A 352 -1.28 -7.76 -28.30
N ASN A 353 -1.67 -7.45 -27.08
CA ASN A 353 -1.13 -6.29 -26.37
C ASN A 353 0.27 -6.67 -25.83
N ALA A 354 1.27 -6.70 -26.73
CA ALA A 354 2.59 -7.24 -26.45
C ALA A 354 3.31 -6.56 -25.26
N GLU A 355 3.14 -5.24 -25.09
CA GLU A 355 3.65 -4.50 -23.94
C GLU A 355 3.03 -5.00 -22.63
N LEU A 356 1.70 -5.11 -22.59
CA LEU A 356 0.98 -5.61 -21.42
C LEU A 356 1.37 -7.05 -21.06
N LEU A 357 1.45 -7.93 -22.07
CA LEU A 357 1.63 -9.37 -21.87
C LEU A 357 3.08 -9.79 -21.61
N TYR A 358 4.06 -9.06 -22.16
CA TYR A 358 5.47 -9.44 -22.07
C TYR A 358 6.31 -8.52 -21.19
N GLU A 359 5.87 -7.29 -20.88
CA GLU A 359 6.55 -6.39 -19.94
C GLU A 359 5.76 -6.25 -18.64
N ILE A 360 4.50 -5.81 -18.71
CA ILE A 360 3.72 -5.42 -17.53
C ILE A 360 3.31 -6.64 -16.69
N PHE A 361 2.72 -7.68 -17.29
CA PHE A 361 2.28 -8.88 -16.58
C PHE A 361 3.44 -9.62 -15.89
N PRO A 362 4.60 -9.88 -16.53
CA PRO A 362 5.76 -10.47 -15.85
C PRO A 362 6.30 -9.59 -14.73
N SER A 363 6.29 -8.26 -14.92
CA SER A 363 6.71 -7.32 -13.87
C SER A 363 5.86 -7.48 -12.61
N PHE A 364 4.54 -7.69 -12.70
CA PHE A 364 3.72 -7.95 -11.51
C PHE A 364 4.27 -9.10 -10.66
N ALA A 365 4.75 -10.19 -11.25
CA ALA A 365 5.31 -11.31 -10.49
C ALA A 365 6.56 -10.91 -9.67
N ARG A 366 7.48 -10.15 -10.29
CA ARG A 366 8.67 -9.60 -9.62
C ARG A 366 8.31 -8.72 -8.43
N TYR A 367 7.50 -7.68 -8.65
CA TYR A 367 7.21 -6.72 -7.58
C TYR A 367 6.24 -7.29 -6.54
N SER A 368 5.42 -8.29 -6.88
CA SER A 368 4.66 -9.07 -5.90
C SER A 368 5.60 -9.80 -4.94
N LEU A 369 6.65 -10.46 -5.45
CA LEU A 369 7.65 -11.12 -4.60
C LEU A 369 8.44 -10.13 -3.74
N LEU A 370 8.88 -9.00 -4.32
CA LEU A 370 9.60 -7.96 -3.56
C LEU A 370 8.72 -7.33 -2.47
N ARG A 371 7.45 -7.02 -2.77
CA ARG A 371 6.48 -6.49 -1.79
C ARG A 371 6.23 -7.48 -0.67
N MET A 372 5.98 -8.74 -1.01
CA MET A 372 5.75 -9.81 -0.03
C MET A 372 6.99 -10.03 0.86
N GLY A 373 8.19 -9.99 0.29
CA GLY A 373 9.44 -10.10 1.03
C GLY A 373 9.72 -8.89 1.93
N ALA A 374 9.41 -7.67 1.47
CA ALA A 374 9.50 -6.47 2.29
C ALA A 374 8.54 -6.53 3.49
N PHE A 375 7.31 -6.99 3.26
CA PHE A 375 6.30 -7.18 4.30
C PHE A 375 6.68 -8.29 5.28
N PHE A 376 7.14 -9.44 4.76
CA PHE A 376 7.69 -10.53 5.57
C PHE A 376 8.86 -10.07 6.45
N ALA A 377 9.83 -9.34 5.87
CA ALA A 377 10.99 -8.83 6.59
C ALA A 377 10.60 -7.90 7.76
N LEU A 378 9.62 -7.01 7.54
CA LEU A 378 9.12 -6.13 8.60
C LEU A 378 8.57 -6.93 9.79
N HIS A 379 7.78 -7.98 9.50
CA HIS A 379 7.18 -8.87 10.50
C HIS A 379 8.10 -10.01 10.98
N ASN A 380 9.36 -10.05 10.53
CA ASN A 380 10.41 -10.98 10.95
C ASN A 380 11.57 -10.22 11.64
N ASP A 381 11.28 -9.07 12.24
CA ASP A 381 12.22 -8.17 12.94
C ASP A 381 13.41 -7.66 12.08
N GLN A 382 13.23 -7.62 10.76
CA GLN A 382 14.23 -7.18 9.77
C GLN A 382 13.84 -5.83 9.13
N SER A 383 13.55 -4.82 9.95
CA SER A 383 13.10 -3.49 9.47
C SER A 383 14.04 -2.85 8.44
N ARG A 384 15.37 -2.96 8.62
CA ARG A 384 16.36 -2.47 7.65
C ARG A 384 16.21 -3.13 6.28
N ASP A 385 16.07 -4.45 6.27
CA ASP A 385 16.03 -5.25 5.06
C ASP A 385 14.71 -5.03 4.31
N SER A 386 13.62 -4.85 5.06
CA SER A 386 12.34 -4.35 4.55
C SER A 386 12.50 -2.99 3.85
N GLY A 387 13.18 -2.03 4.48
CA GLY A 387 13.43 -0.71 3.91
C GLY A 387 14.25 -0.73 2.61
N ILE A 388 15.25 -1.62 2.51
CA ILE A 388 16.03 -1.82 1.27
C ILE A 388 15.11 -2.27 0.13
N LEU A 389 14.27 -3.29 0.37
CA LEU A 389 13.34 -3.81 -0.64
C LEU A 389 12.30 -2.75 -1.03
N GLN A 390 11.79 -1.96 -0.08
CA GLN A 390 10.83 -0.87 -0.34
C GLN A 390 11.41 0.22 -1.27
N ILE A 391 12.68 0.61 -1.08
CA ILE A 391 13.37 1.56 -1.97
C ILE A 391 13.46 1.00 -3.39
N MET A 392 13.90 -0.25 -3.55
CA MET A 392 14.00 -0.91 -4.87
C MET A 392 12.64 -1.00 -5.58
N ILE A 393 11.55 -1.26 -4.84
CA ILE A 393 10.19 -1.29 -5.39
C ILE A 393 9.77 0.10 -5.86
N ARG A 394 10.02 1.18 -5.08
CA ARG A 394 9.66 2.55 -5.49
C ARG A 394 10.32 2.93 -6.81
N GLU A 395 11.63 2.76 -6.92
CA GLU A 395 12.43 3.25 -8.05
C GLU A 395 12.05 2.58 -9.38
N ALA A 396 11.64 1.32 -9.35
CA ALA A 396 11.47 0.53 -10.56
C ALA A 396 10.01 0.10 -10.86
N SER A 397 9.04 0.37 -9.97
CA SER A 397 7.64 -0.05 -10.14
C SER A 397 6.83 0.64 -11.25
N GLY A 398 7.35 1.67 -11.92
CA GLY A 398 6.81 2.23 -13.17
C GLY A 398 5.25 2.24 -13.31
N PRO A 399 4.66 1.50 -14.28
CA PRO A 399 3.21 1.46 -14.49
C PRO A 399 2.44 0.59 -13.48
N ILE A 400 3.13 -0.14 -12.60
CA ILE A 400 2.55 -1.11 -11.64
C ILE A 400 2.71 -0.68 -10.16
N ARG A 401 2.89 0.63 -9.95
CA ARG A 401 2.75 1.31 -8.64
C ARG A 401 1.46 0.86 -7.92
N ASP A 402 1.54 0.67 -6.61
CA ASP A 402 0.39 0.27 -5.79
C ASP A 402 0.18 1.37 -4.73
N PRO A 403 -0.92 2.14 -4.76
CA PRO A 403 -1.15 3.24 -3.82
C PRO A 403 -1.20 2.80 -2.36
N VAL A 404 -1.71 1.59 -2.07
CA VAL A 404 -1.75 1.04 -0.71
C VAL A 404 -0.34 0.75 -0.24
N PHE A 405 0.46 0.07 -1.07
CA PHE A 405 1.87 -0.22 -0.76
C PHE A 405 2.74 1.05 -0.66
N LEU A 406 2.54 2.05 -1.54
CA LEU A 406 3.29 3.30 -1.49
C LEU A 406 2.94 4.15 -0.26
N THR A 407 1.68 4.12 0.18
CA THR A 407 1.27 4.78 1.43
C THR A 407 1.77 4.01 2.65
N PHE A 408 1.80 2.68 2.62
CA PHE A 408 2.48 1.85 3.63
C PHE A 408 3.99 2.18 3.72
N PHE A 409 4.68 2.33 2.58
CA PHE A 409 6.08 2.75 2.57
C PHE A 409 6.26 4.17 3.13
N SER A 410 5.36 5.10 2.77
CA SER A 410 5.35 6.44 3.38
C SER A 410 5.13 6.39 4.90
N ALA A 411 4.31 5.46 5.39
CA ALA A 411 4.10 5.24 6.81
C ALA A 411 5.33 4.67 7.53
N TRP A 412 6.04 3.73 6.90
CA TRP A 412 7.32 3.21 7.38
C TRP A 412 8.39 4.32 7.39
N ASP A 413 8.50 5.12 6.34
CA ASP A 413 9.42 6.26 6.24
C ASP A 413 9.14 7.30 7.32
N ALA A 414 7.88 7.65 7.54
CA ALA A 414 7.46 8.56 8.62
C ALA A 414 7.86 8.02 10.01
N GLY A 415 7.77 6.71 10.22
CA GLY A 415 8.17 6.05 11.48
C GLY A 415 9.67 5.88 11.68
N ASN A 416 10.47 6.01 10.62
CA ASN A 416 11.94 5.87 10.65
C ASN A 416 12.67 7.21 10.38
N GLY A 417 11.99 8.35 10.48
CA GLY A 417 12.57 9.68 10.31
C GLY A 417 12.85 10.12 8.86
N ALA A 418 12.50 9.30 7.86
CA ALA A 418 12.75 9.57 6.43
C ALA A 418 11.65 10.46 5.80
N THR A 419 11.26 11.53 6.48
CA THR A 419 9.96 12.20 6.26
C THR A 419 9.85 13.00 4.98
N LEU A 420 10.97 13.47 4.43
CA LEU A 420 11.02 14.01 3.07
C LEU A 420 10.56 12.99 2.02
N ARG A 421 11.02 11.73 2.12
CA ARG A 421 10.65 10.67 1.18
C ARG A 421 9.18 10.27 1.33
N ALA A 422 8.67 10.24 2.57
CA ALA A 422 7.24 10.09 2.83
C ALA A 422 6.41 11.24 2.22
N GLN A 423 6.86 12.49 2.37
CA GLN A 423 6.20 13.68 1.85
C GLN A 423 6.13 13.66 0.31
N ASP A 424 7.23 13.33 -0.36
CA ASP A 424 7.31 13.17 -1.82
C ASP A 424 6.31 12.12 -2.32
N LEU A 425 6.33 10.92 -1.72
CA LEU A 425 5.45 9.81 -2.08
C LEU A 425 3.97 10.17 -1.95
N VAL A 426 3.58 10.82 -0.84
CA VAL A 426 2.21 11.28 -0.62
C VAL A 426 1.83 12.38 -1.60
N HIS A 427 2.77 13.29 -1.92
CA HIS A 427 2.51 14.34 -2.89
C HIS A 427 2.25 13.76 -4.30
N GLU A 428 3.04 12.76 -4.75
CA GLU A 428 2.80 12.02 -6.00
C GLU A 428 1.38 11.42 -6.06
N MET A 429 0.82 10.95 -4.93
CA MET A 429 -0.52 10.33 -4.87
C MET A 429 -1.66 11.35 -4.60
N SER A 430 -1.34 12.57 -4.16
CA SER A 430 -2.31 13.54 -3.63
C SER A 430 -3.29 14.14 -4.66
N SER A 431 -3.00 13.99 -5.95
CA SER A 431 -3.89 14.34 -7.07
C SER A 431 -4.92 13.25 -7.37
N GLU A 432 -4.57 11.98 -7.14
CA GLU A 432 -5.44 10.81 -7.33
C GLU A 432 -6.38 10.61 -6.12
N PHE A 433 -5.86 10.87 -4.91
CA PHE A 433 -6.55 10.66 -3.64
C PHE A 433 -6.52 11.93 -2.78
N SER A 434 -7.46 12.85 -2.98
CA SER A 434 -7.44 14.16 -2.31
C SER A 434 -7.35 14.13 -0.78
N PRO A 435 -7.94 13.17 -0.02
CA PRO A 435 -7.79 13.16 1.43
C PRO A 435 -6.33 12.94 1.89
N LEU A 436 -5.45 12.36 1.06
CA LEU A 436 -4.03 12.19 1.39
C LEU A 436 -3.30 13.53 1.55
N GLN A 437 -3.84 14.64 1.02
CA GLN A 437 -3.30 15.99 1.27
C GLN A 437 -3.30 16.32 2.78
N ASN A 438 -4.37 15.95 3.48
CA ASN A 438 -4.48 16.14 4.93
C ASN A 438 -3.54 15.19 5.71
N ALA A 439 -3.20 14.02 5.15
CA ALA A 439 -2.26 13.09 5.78
C ALA A 439 -0.83 13.63 5.76
N ARG A 440 -0.51 14.52 4.80
CA ARG A 440 0.80 15.16 4.64
C ARG A 440 1.07 16.30 5.63
N VAL A 441 0.04 16.93 6.20
CA VAL A 441 0.20 18.15 7.03
C VAL A 441 1.22 17.99 8.18
N PRO A 442 1.28 16.88 8.95
CA PRO A 442 2.32 16.71 9.97
C PRO A 442 3.74 16.54 9.37
N LEU A 443 3.86 15.96 8.16
CA LEU A 443 5.13 15.88 7.43
C LEU A 443 5.57 17.27 6.95
N ASP A 444 4.64 18.09 6.45
CA ASP A 444 4.90 19.48 6.03
C ASP A 444 5.39 20.33 7.22
N PHE A 445 4.72 20.26 8.37
CA PHE A 445 5.15 20.93 9.60
C PHE A 445 6.53 20.46 10.07
N LEU A 446 6.79 19.15 10.03
CA LEU A 446 8.07 18.58 10.43
C LEU A 446 9.19 19.03 9.49
N HIS A 447 8.95 19.05 8.18
CA HIS A 447 9.92 19.57 7.20
C HIS A 447 10.28 21.03 7.51
N ILE A 448 9.29 21.87 7.84
CA ILE A 448 9.54 23.27 8.25
C ILE A 448 10.41 23.33 9.52
N ARG A 449 10.19 22.47 10.52
CA ARG A 449 11.03 22.43 11.75
C ARG A 449 12.44 21.95 11.46
N LEU A 450 12.61 20.89 10.66
CA LEU A 450 13.91 20.41 10.21
C LEU A 450 14.68 21.51 9.46
N GLY A 451 14.01 22.23 8.55
CA GLY A 451 14.60 23.35 7.80
C GLY A 451 14.98 24.55 8.68
N ARG A 452 14.17 24.88 9.70
CA ARG A 452 14.51 25.94 10.68
C ARG A 452 15.68 25.57 11.59
N ASN A 453 15.75 24.30 12.01
CA ASN A 453 16.82 23.80 12.88
C ASN A 453 18.12 23.55 12.11
N ALA A 454 18.05 23.35 10.79
CA ALA A 454 19.19 23.32 9.87
C ALA A 454 19.76 24.72 9.57
N VAL A 455 20.12 25.45 10.64
CA VAL A 455 20.92 26.68 10.52
C VAL A 455 22.23 26.34 9.77
N PRO A 456 22.65 27.13 8.76
CA PRO A 456 23.85 26.81 7.99
C PRO A 456 25.07 26.72 8.90
N SER A 457 25.87 25.66 8.71
CA SER A 457 27.24 25.60 9.21
C SER A 457 27.95 26.88 8.78
N GLY A 458 28.26 27.74 9.75
CA GLY A 458 28.46 29.16 9.50
C GLY A 458 29.58 29.48 8.53
N ALA A 459 29.46 30.62 7.85
CA ALA A 459 30.62 31.27 7.26
C ALA A 459 31.61 31.59 8.39
N SER A 460 32.71 30.85 8.45
CA SER A 460 33.83 31.13 9.36
C SER A 460 34.49 32.45 8.96
N HIS A 461 34.43 33.44 9.85
CA HIS A 461 35.19 34.68 9.80
C HIS A 461 36.01 34.83 11.07
#